data_AF-A0A7X5L6G5-F1
#
_entry.id   AF-A0A7X5L6G5-F1
#
_cell.length_a   1.000
_cell.length_b   1.000
_cell.length_c   1.000
_cell.angle_alpha   90.00
_cell.angle_beta   90.00
_cell.angle_gamma   90.00
#
_symmetry.space_group_name_H-M   'P 1'
#
loop_
_entity.id
_entity.type
_entity.pdbx_description
1 polymer ?
#
loop_
_entity_poly.entity_id
_entity_poly.type
_entity_poly.pdbx_seq_one_letter_code
_entity_poly.pdbx_strand_id
1 'polypeptide(L)'
;MKKLFCTVQCAFYSRKAPGYFEYLALLFLFLVPFMTMMYGDTQAFVHYGVNFWKCMTQGGGLHNFYEYGNEMLAFYRENGIPGAYEVIYDFPVYIVLGIWGFPLWIVCGRFGIEETSNMWTMLYSKSIYLVALAIVAYLIYKICKNIGVEDLMGRWAAFLFLSSVLVFVEIGIAGQLDVLGMPFTLLAIFFFQKKQRWRFLLFFSIAVSFKQFPLFIFLPLIMLIEKNVLKIVRDTIAVFAVTVLSGLPFPRGTEAMQVKDEVRGHFMEAFLGVKAPLYNSAVPVIVLLIGGICVWCYLRKIKDDKELEQYSVFIPVLSMFVLFISFDSNPYWFIHLAPFMAILMVYNSSRFSQLILFETVGMLCLILNQFGANYWVYESYWAKGMLLDKLLGYPENLITLERFCASTNLDEYYGVFFAGFVLCIGACLAISIPGKMKKSETVLVRPYVLLRLVLNAGISWIPGFLFVISHVISL
;
A
#
# COMPACT_ATOMS: atom_id res chain seq x y z
N MET A 1 -19.32 -39.52 -1.78
CA MET A 1 -18.83 -38.67 -2.90
C MET A 1 -19.89 -37.68 -3.42
N LYS A 2 -21.04 -38.11 -3.96
CA LYS A 2 -22.12 -37.22 -4.47
C LYS A 2 -22.65 -36.18 -3.45
N LYS A 3 -22.89 -36.60 -2.21
CA LYS A 3 -23.36 -35.72 -1.12
C LYS A 3 -22.30 -34.65 -0.75
N LEU A 4 -21.03 -35.06 -0.67
CA LEU A 4 -19.90 -34.16 -0.46
C LEU A 4 -19.77 -33.14 -1.61
N PHE A 5 -19.86 -33.61 -2.86
CA PHE A 5 -19.81 -32.74 -4.05
C PHE A 5 -20.96 -31.73 -4.08
N CYS A 6 -22.18 -32.16 -3.74
CA CYS A 6 -23.34 -31.29 -3.64
C CYS A 6 -23.20 -30.26 -2.50
N THR A 7 -22.66 -30.67 -1.35
CA THR A 7 -22.38 -29.76 -0.21
C THR A 7 -21.31 -28.73 -0.56
N VAL A 8 -20.23 -29.14 -1.24
CA VAL A 8 -19.17 -28.25 -1.72
C VAL A 8 -19.75 -27.27 -2.74
N GLN A 9 -20.51 -27.73 -3.72
CA GLN A 9 -21.16 -26.88 -4.71
C GLN A 9 -22.10 -25.87 -4.04
N CYS A 10 -22.97 -26.29 -3.12
CA CYS A 10 -23.85 -25.36 -2.38
C CYS A 10 -23.06 -24.32 -1.55
N ALA A 11 -21.90 -24.68 -1.00
CA ALA A 11 -21.05 -23.74 -0.26
C ALA A 11 -20.39 -22.70 -1.19
N PHE A 12 -19.85 -23.14 -2.33
CA PHE A 12 -19.22 -22.27 -3.33
C PHE A 12 -20.21 -21.31 -3.99
N TYR A 13 -21.44 -21.76 -4.27
CA TYR A 13 -22.49 -20.94 -4.91
C TYR A 13 -23.36 -20.17 -3.91
N SER A 14 -23.02 -20.18 -2.63
CA SER A 14 -23.78 -19.45 -1.61
C SER A 14 -23.58 -17.94 -1.70
N ARG A 15 -24.68 -17.20 -1.58
CA ARG A 15 -24.74 -15.72 -1.57
C ARG A 15 -24.69 -15.15 -0.15
N LYS A 16 -23.87 -15.72 0.72
CA LYS A 16 -23.67 -15.20 2.09
C LYS A 16 -22.46 -14.28 2.12
N ALA A 17 -22.37 -13.45 3.16
CA ALA A 17 -21.15 -12.73 3.50
C ALA A 17 -19.97 -13.71 3.71
N PRO A 18 -18.71 -13.23 3.62
CA PRO A 18 -17.56 -14.06 3.92
C PRO A 18 -17.67 -14.61 5.35
N GLY A 19 -17.54 -15.93 5.46
CA GLY A 19 -17.61 -16.67 6.72
C GLY A 19 -16.26 -16.78 7.41
N TYR A 20 -16.28 -17.27 8.65
CA TYR A 20 -15.08 -17.42 9.48
C TYR A 20 -13.97 -18.25 8.81
N PHE A 21 -14.32 -19.34 8.14
CA PHE A 21 -13.34 -20.19 7.43
C PHE A 21 -12.61 -19.44 6.30
N GLU A 22 -13.29 -18.51 5.61
CA GLU A 22 -12.68 -17.74 4.52
C GLU A 22 -11.66 -16.74 5.08
N TYR A 23 -11.95 -16.12 6.23
CA TYR A 23 -10.99 -15.26 6.94
C TYR A 23 -9.82 -16.05 7.53
N LEU A 24 -10.05 -17.26 8.06
CA LEU A 24 -8.98 -18.13 8.53
C LEU A 24 -8.06 -18.57 7.40
N ALA A 25 -8.62 -18.98 6.26
CA ALA A 25 -7.84 -19.35 5.08
C ALA A 25 -7.00 -18.18 4.60
N LEU A 26 -7.60 -16.98 4.48
CA LEU A 26 -6.90 -15.75 4.14
C LEU A 26 -5.74 -15.46 5.10
N LEU A 27 -5.99 -15.53 6.42
CA LEU A 27 -4.97 -15.28 7.43
C LEU A 27 -3.81 -16.27 7.30
N PHE A 28 -4.09 -17.57 7.19
CA PHE A 28 -3.06 -18.58 7.03
C PHE A 28 -2.23 -18.36 5.76
N LEU A 29 -2.90 -18.08 4.64
CA LEU A 29 -2.22 -17.85 3.36
C LEU A 29 -1.33 -16.60 3.39
N PHE A 30 -1.80 -15.53 4.04
CA PHE A 30 -1.06 -14.28 4.19
C PHE A 30 0.11 -14.38 5.17
N LEU A 31 -0.04 -15.18 6.24
CA LEU A 31 1.01 -15.36 7.25
C LEU A 31 2.28 -16.00 6.67
N VAL A 32 2.18 -16.77 5.59
CA VAL A 32 3.34 -17.36 4.91
C VAL A 32 4.32 -16.27 4.44
N PRO A 33 4.01 -15.36 3.49
CA PRO A 33 4.95 -14.31 3.11
C PRO A 33 5.28 -13.38 4.28
N PHE A 34 4.32 -13.08 5.15
CA PHE A 34 4.51 -12.20 6.31
C PHE A 34 5.63 -12.66 7.26
N MET A 35 5.68 -13.96 7.57
CA MET A 35 6.62 -14.53 8.53
C MET A 35 7.93 -15.01 7.89
N THR A 36 7.96 -15.16 6.58
CA THR A 36 9.10 -15.76 5.88
C THR A 36 10.04 -14.75 5.26
N MET A 37 9.62 -13.49 5.08
CA MET A 37 10.40 -12.47 4.39
C MET A 37 10.54 -11.21 5.26
N MET A 38 11.74 -10.63 5.27
CA MET A 38 12.01 -9.33 5.90
C MET A 38 12.90 -8.47 5.03
N TYR A 39 12.26 -7.60 4.24
CA TYR A 39 12.94 -6.62 3.39
C TYR A 39 13.68 -5.54 4.21
N GLY A 40 14.74 -4.97 3.63
CA GLY A 40 15.66 -4.03 4.29
C GLY A 40 14.97 -2.81 4.91
N ASP A 41 14.08 -2.13 4.19
CA ASP A 41 13.36 -0.96 4.76
C ASP A 41 12.54 -1.36 5.99
N THR A 42 11.95 -2.57 6.02
CA THR A 42 11.19 -3.04 7.18
C THR A 42 12.08 -3.19 8.40
N GLN A 43 13.33 -3.62 8.23
CA GLN A 43 14.32 -3.68 9.31
C GLN A 43 14.62 -2.27 9.84
N ALA A 44 14.74 -1.28 8.96
CA ALA A 44 14.87 0.13 9.34
C ALA A 44 13.71 0.60 10.23
N PHE A 45 12.48 0.20 9.90
CA PHE A 45 11.29 0.58 10.67
C PHE A 45 11.31 -0.01 12.09
N VAL A 46 11.94 -1.17 12.30
CA VAL A 46 12.20 -1.72 13.63
C VAL A 46 13.10 -0.78 14.42
N HIS A 47 14.22 -0.35 13.84
CA HIS A 47 15.12 0.62 14.47
C HIS A 47 14.40 1.92 14.79
N TYR A 48 13.61 2.49 13.87
CA TYR A 48 12.91 3.75 14.09
C TYR A 48 11.97 3.69 15.29
N GLY A 49 11.23 2.59 15.46
CA GLY A 49 10.34 2.39 16.60
C GLY A 49 11.09 2.38 17.93
N VAL A 50 12.25 1.73 18.00
CA VAL A 50 13.09 1.68 19.21
C VAL A 50 13.84 2.99 19.44
N ASN A 51 14.41 3.58 18.39
CA ASN A 51 15.18 4.82 18.43
C ASN A 51 14.33 6.02 18.81
N PHE A 52 13.01 5.99 18.56
CA PHE A 52 12.08 7.00 19.08
C PHE A 52 12.20 7.15 20.61
N TRP A 53 12.27 6.02 21.33
CA TRP A 53 12.40 6.00 22.79
C TRP A 53 13.84 6.19 23.26
N LYS A 54 14.83 5.62 22.56
CA LYS A 54 16.24 5.89 22.87
C LYS A 54 16.57 7.38 22.71
N CYS A 55 16.06 8.05 21.68
CA CYS A 55 16.19 9.51 21.50
C CYS A 55 15.61 10.28 22.69
N MET A 56 14.42 9.89 23.19
CA MET A 56 13.81 10.52 24.37
C MET A 56 14.62 10.37 25.65
N THR A 57 15.26 9.22 25.83
CA THR A 57 15.92 8.86 27.10
C THR A 57 17.42 9.08 27.12
N GLN A 58 18.06 9.07 25.94
CA GLN A 58 19.51 9.10 25.75
C GLN A 58 19.94 10.18 24.75
N GLY A 59 19.10 10.54 23.77
CA GLY A 59 19.41 11.49 22.70
C GLY A 59 19.02 12.95 22.97
N GLY A 60 18.80 13.32 24.25
CA GLY A 60 18.44 14.70 24.62
C GLY A 60 16.98 15.09 24.33
N GLY A 61 16.12 14.16 23.93
CA GLY A 61 14.69 14.39 23.70
C GLY A 61 14.29 14.44 22.22
N LEU A 62 12.99 14.31 21.95
CA LEU A 62 12.45 14.17 20.58
C LEU A 62 12.82 15.30 19.62
N HIS A 63 13.16 16.51 20.11
CA HIS A 63 13.60 17.60 19.24
C HIS A 63 14.87 17.25 18.43
N ASN A 64 15.68 16.29 18.90
CA ASN A 64 16.88 15.81 18.21
C ASN A 64 16.66 14.52 17.41
N PHE A 65 15.41 14.10 17.18
CA PHE A 65 15.13 12.77 16.63
C PHE A 65 15.83 12.48 15.30
N TYR A 66 15.86 13.44 14.36
CA TYR A 66 16.52 13.23 13.07
C TYR A 66 18.05 13.11 13.22
N GLU A 67 18.67 13.95 14.05
CA GLU A 67 20.11 13.88 14.34
C GLU A 67 20.48 12.57 15.03
N TYR A 68 19.75 12.21 16.09
CA TYR A 68 19.93 10.95 16.80
C TYR A 68 19.75 9.75 15.86
N GLY A 69 18.79 9.82 14.95
CA GLY A 69 18.58 8.81 13.92
C GLY A 69 19.78 8.65 12.98
N ASN A 70 20.41 9.76 12.59
CA ASN A 70 21.61 9.76 11.74
C ASN A 70 22.85 9.23 12.48
N GLU A 71 23.01 9.57 13.76
CA GLU A 71 24.06 8.99 14.62
C GLU A 71 23.90 7.47 14.75
N MET A 72 22.66 7.01 15.00
CA MET A 72 22.37 5.58 15.08
C MET A 72 22.59 4.87 13.74
N LEU A 73 22.30 5.54 12.62
CA LEU A 73 22.58 5.01 11.28
C LEU A 73 24.07 4.70 11.09
N ALA A 74 24.95 5.63 11.47
CA ALA A 74 26.39 5.42 11.43
C ALA A 74 26.82 4.23 12.30
N PHE A 75 26.29 4.14 13.52
CA PHE A 75 26.53 3.03 14.43
C PHE A 75 26.13 1.67 13.81
N TYR A 76 24.96 1.59 13.18
CA TYR A 76 24.50 0.35 12.56
C TYR A 76 25.42 -0.09 11.40
N ARG A 77 25.85 0.86 10.56
CA ARG A 77 26.77 0.59 9.44
C ARG A 77 28.13 0.10 9.94
N GLU A 78 28.72 0.77 10.93
CA GLU A 78 30.02 0.40 11.49
C GLU A 78 30.03 -1.00 12.14
N ASN A 79 28.89 -1.42 12.69
CA ASN A 79 28.74 -2.72 13.35
C ASN A 79 28.13 -3.81 12.45
N GLY A 80 27.90 -3.53 11.17
CA GLY A 80 27.30 -4.49 10.23
C GLY A 80 25.88 -4.91 10.59
N ILE A 81 25.12 -4.06 11.30
CA ILE A 81 23.72 -4.28 11.66
C ILE A 81 22.86 -3.95 10.43
N PRO A 82 22.00 -4.89 9.97
CA PRO A 82 21.19 -4.68 8.78
C PRO A 82 20.05 -3.67 9.04
N GLY A 83 19.41 -3.14 8.01
CA GLY A 83 18.34 -2.13 8.19
C GLY A 83 18.83 -0.70 8.44
N ALA A 84 20.11 -0.43 8.18
CA ALA A 84 20.73 0.88 8.34
C ALA A 84 20.33 1.87 7.22
N TYR A 85 19.11 2.44 7.32
CA TYR A 85 18.55 3.43 6.38
C TYR A 85 18.21 4.78 7.03
N GLU A 86 18.29 5.85 6.24
CA GLU A 86 18.10 7.24 6.63
C GLU A 86 16.69 7.57 7.15
N VAL A 87 16.60 8.45 8.14
CA VAL A 87 15.34 8.90 8.74
C VAL A 87 14.71 10.01 7.87
N ILE A 88 14.05 9.62 6.78
CA ILE A 88 13.60 10.54 5.71
C ILE A 88 12.11 10.94 5.77
N TYR A 89 11.30 10.28 6.60
CA TYR A 89 9.87 10.55 6.66
C TYR A 89 9.55 11.80 7.49
N ASP A 90 8.31 12.27 7.40
CA ASP A 90 7.82 13.30 8.31
C ASP A 90 7.46 12.70 9.67
N PHE A 91 7.57 13.54 10.70
CA PHE A 91 7.53 13.08 12.09
C PHE A 91 6.28 12.27 12.50
N PRO A 92 5.07 12.52 11.96
CA PRO A 92 3.89 11.71 12.27
C PRO A 92 4.06 10.20 12.02
N VAL A 93 4.88 9.80 11.04
CA VAL A 93 5.21 8.40 10.79
C VAL A 93 5.92 7.79 12.01
N TYR A 94 6.92 8.50 12.53
CA TYR A 94 7.72 8.04 13.67
C TYR A 94 6.94 8.04 14.98
N ILE A 95 5.92 8.89 15.15
CA ILE A 95 5.02 8.81 16.30
C ILE A 95 4.30 7.46 16.33
N VAL A 96 3.77 7.00 15.19
CA VAL A 96 3.06 5.72 15.10
C VAL A 96 4.01 4.54 15.32
N LEU A 97 5.19 4.57 14.69
CA LEU A 97 6.22 3.55 14.91
C LEU A 97 6.73 3.54 16.35
N GLY A 98 6.90 4.71 16.97
CA GLY A 98 7.29 4.86 18.36
C GLY A 98 6.25 4.29 19.32
N ILE A 99 4.97 4.64 19.17
CA ILE A 99 3.89 4.08 20.01
C ILE A 99 3.89 2.55 19.94
N TRP A 100 4.01 1.98 18.74
CA TRP A 100 4.04 0.53 18.58
C TRP A 100 5.36 -0.10 19.04
N GLY A 101 6.48 0.61 18.89
CA GLY A 101 7.81 0.17 19.28
C GLY A 101 8.08 0.22 20.77
N PHE A 102 7.19 0.80 21.58
CA PHE A 102 7.40 0.95 23.03
C PHE A 102 7.64 -0.37 23.76
N PRO A 103 6.83 -1.44 23.58
CA PRO A 103 7.10 -2.71 24.24
C PRO A 103 8.42 -3.35 23.77
N LEU A 104 8.75 -3.16 22.49
CA LEU A 104 10.01 -3.66 21.95
C LEU A 104 11.21 -2.96 22.57
N TRP A 105 11.16 -1.63 22.72
CA TRP A 105 12.20 -0.86 23.40
C TRP A 105 12.44 -1.33 24.84
N ILE A 106 11.39 -1.61 25.61
CA ILE A 106 11.53 -2.15 26.99
C ILE A 106 12.23 -3.50 26.98
N VAL A 107 11.78 -4.43 26.13
CA VAL A 107 12.33 -5.79 26.07
C VAL A 107 13.79 -5.76 25.60
N CYS A 108 14.07 -5.08 24.50
CA CYS A 108 15.42 -4.93 23.96
C CYS A 108 16.36 -4.26 24.97
N GLY A 109 15.93 -3.17 25.62
CA GLY A 109 16.72 -2.47 26.62
C GLY A 109 17.01 -3.30 27.87
N ARG A 110 16.02 -4.06 28.37
CA ARG A 110 16.18 -4.88 29.58
C ARG A 110 17.10 -6.08 29.37
N PHE A 111 17.04 -6.70 28.20
CA PHE A 111 17.76 -7.94 27.91
C PHE A 111 19.01 -7.75 27.04
N GLY A 112 19.34 -6.51 26.66
CA GLY A 112 20.48 -6.21 25.80
C GLY A 112 20.34 -6.82 24.39
N ILE A 113 19.11 -6.90 23.88
CA ILE A 113 18.83 -7.48 22.55
C ILE A 113 18.84 -6.36 21.52
N GLU A 114 19.66 -6.48 20.49
CA GLU A 114 19.57 -5.62 19.30
C GLU A 114 18.26 -5.93 18.56
N GLU A 115 17.51 -4.88 18.22
CA GLU A 115 16.12 -4.98 17.80
C GLU A 115 15.87 -5.76 16.49
N THR A 116 16.84 -5.89 15.59
CA THR A 116 16.76 -6.66 14.33
C THR A 116 17.41 -8.05 14.40
N SER A 117 18.09 -8.38 15.50
CA SER A 117 18.84 -9.63 15.65
C SER A 117 17.99 -10.90 15.75
N ASN A 118 16.68 -10.77 15.97
CA ASN A 118 15.77 -11.90 16.16
C ASN A 118 14.49 -11.76 15.34
N MET A 119 14.04 -12.86 14.73
CA MET A 119 12.74 -12.95 14.05
C MET A 119 11.58 -12.42 14.89
N TRP A 120 11.51 -12.70 16.19
CA TRP A 120 10.35 -12.32 16.99
C TRP A 120 10.23 -10.82 17.22
N THR A 121 11.36 -10.12 17.41
CA THR A 121 11.38 -8.65 17.54
C THR A 121 10.98 -7.99 16.23
N MET A 122 11.53 -8.51 15.14
CA MET A 122 11.21 -8.17 13.76
C MET A 122 9.71 -8.36 13.43
N LEU A 123 9.13 -9.53 13.73
CA LEU A 123 7.71 -9.82 13.49
C LEU A 123 6.80 -8.98 14.39
N TYR A 124 7.20 -8.72 15.64
CA TYR A 124 6.45 -7.83 16.52
C TYR A 124 6.35 -6.42 15.93
N SER A 125 7.47 -5.86 15.46
CA SER A 125 7.46 -4.55 14.81
C SER A 125 6.57 -4.55 13.56
N LYS A 126 6.74 -5.54 12.67
CA LYS A 126 5.96 -5.70 11.44
C LYS A 126 4.45 -5.91 11.71
N SER A 127 4.07 -6.39 12.90
CA SER A 127 2.67 -6.66 13.25
C SER A 127 1.78 -5.41 13.31
N ILE A 128 2.37 -4.21 13.40
CA ILE A 128 1.61 -2.94 13.28
C ILE A 128 0.82 -2.88 11.97
N TYR A 129 1.35 -3.46 10.90
CA TYR A 129 0.68 -3.47 9.60
C TYR A 129 -0.57 -4.33 9.59
N LEU A 130 -0.66 -5.37 10.44
CA LEU A 130 -1.88 -6.16 10.61
C LEU A 130 -3.00 -5.32 11.20
N VAL A 131 -2.66 -4.47 12.18
CA VAL A 131 -3.61 -3.52 12.78
C VAL A 131 -4.06 -2.49 11.76
N ALA A 132 -3.13 -1.92 10.99
CA ALA A 132 -3.45 -0.99 9.91
C ALA A 132 -4.37 -1.62 8.86
N LEU A 133 -4.08 -2.85 8.40
CA LEU A 133 -4.91 -3.59 7.46
C LEU A 133 -6.33 -3.83 8.00
N ALA A 134 -6.47 -4.19 9.28
CA ALA A 134 -7.77 -4.37 9.92
C ALA A 134 -8.58 -3.06 9.96
N ILE A 135 -7.93 -1.94 10.30
CA ILE A 135 -8.56 -0.61 10.29
C ILE A 135 -8.98 -0.22 8.88
N VAL A 136 -8.11 -0.40 7.88
CA VAL A 136 -8.39 -0.11 6.48
C VAL A 136 -9.59 -0.94 5.99
N ALA A 137 -9.61 -2.24 6.26
CA ALA A 137 -10.73 -3.12 5.91
C ALA A 137 -12.06 -2.67 6.56
N TYR A 138 -12.02 -2.29 7.84
CA TYR A 138 -13.17 -1.73 8.53
C TYR A 138 -13.66 -0.42 7.90
N LEU A 139 -12.74 0.50 7.57
CA LEU A 139 -13.07 1.77 6.93
C LEU A 139 -13.64 1.59 5.52
N ILE A 140 -13.13 0.64 4.74
CA ILE A 140 -13.71 0.25 3.43
C ILE A 140 -15.17 -0.16 3.61
N TYR A 141 -15.46 -1.03 4.59
CA TYR A 141 -16.83 -1.43 4.91
C TYR A 141 -17.70 -0.21 5.25
N LYS A 142 -17.21 0.70 6.12
CA LYS A 142 -17.95 1.92 6.52
C LYS A 142 -18.19 2.87 5.35
N ILE A 143 -17.22 3.04 4.45
CA ILE A 143 -17.36 3.83 3.21
C ILE A 143 -18.44 3.22 2.32
N CYS A 144 -18.40 1.90 2.11
CA CYS A 144 -19.42 1.19 1.32
C CYS A 144 -20.82 1.42 1.91
N LYS A 145 -20.98 1.29 3.23
CA LYS A 145 -22.26 1.59 3.91
C LYS A 145 -22.72 3.04 3.72
N ASN A 146 -21.78 3.99 3.69
CA ASN A 146 -22.08 5.40 3.58
C ASN A 146 -22.71 5.78 2.23
N ILE A 147 -22.28 5.12 1.16
CA ILE A 147 -22.77 5.33 -0.21
C ILE A 147 -23.83 4.29 -0.61
N GLY A 148 -24.56 3.74 0.36
CA GLY A 148 -25.69 2.85 0.12
C GLY A 148 -25.33 1.52 -0.56
N VAL A 149 -24.14 0.96 -0.31
CA VAL A 149 -23.83 -0.44 -0.63
C VAL A 149 -24.43 -1.33 0.46
N GLU A 150 -24.98 -2.46 0.05
CA GLU A 150 -25.55 -3.45 0.97
C GLU A 150 -24.53 -3.99 1.97
N ASP A 151 -24.99 -4.44 3.13
CA ASP A 151 -24.10 -4.96 4.18
C ASP A 151 -23.21 -6.10 3.69
N LEU A 152 -23.82 -7.06 2.99
CA LEU A 152 -23.14 -8.22 2.42
C LEU A 152 -22.00 -7.82 1.49
N MET A 153 -22.27 -6.90 0.57
CA MET A 153 -21.28 -6.42 -0.39
C MET A 153 -20.20 -5.55 0.27
N GLY A 154 -20.55 -4.77 1.30
CA GLY A 154 -19.57 -4.05 2.10
C GLY A 154 -18.57 -4.98 2.79
N ARG A 155 -19.04 -6.13 3.31
CA ARG A 155 -18.15 -7.15 3.92
C ARG A 155 -17.25 -7.80 2.87
N TRP A 156 -17.79 -8.09 1.68
CA TRP A 156 -16.97 -8.56 0.56
C TRP A 156 -15.93 -7.54 0.11
N ALA A 157 -16.22 -6.24 0.16
CA ALA A 157 -15.23 -5.19 -0.16
C ALA A 157 -14.04 -5.24 0.81
N ALA A 158 -14.31 -5.35 2.11
CA ALA A 158 -13.27 -5.51 3.12
C ALA A 158 -12.42 -6.78 2.87
N PHE A 159 -13.08 -7.90 2.54
CA PHE A 159 -12.39 -9.15 2.21
C PHE A 159 -11.56 -9.03 0.93
N LEU A 160 -12.08 -8.40 -0.13
CA LEU A 160 -11.40 -8.19 -1.41
C LEU A 160 -10.11 -7.37 -1.25
N PHE A 161 -10.15 -6.35 -0.39
CA PHE A 161 -8.96 -5.60 -0.03
C PHE A 161 -7.93 -6.48 0.67
N LEU A 162 -8.31 -7.16 1.76
CA LEU A 162 -7.37 -7.99 2.53
C LEU A 162 -6.80 -9.16 1.71
N SER A 163 -7.58 -9.70 0.77
CA SER A 163 -7.16 -10.76 -0.16
C SER A 163 -6.48 -10.24 -1.43
N SER A 164 -6.18 -8.95 -1.52
CA SER A 164 -5.45 -8.38 -2.67
C SER A 164 -4.01 -8.88 -2.70
N VAL A 165 -3.50 -9.19 -3.89
CA VAL A 165 -2.09 -9.57 -4.06
C VAL A 165 -1.15 -8.45 -3.59
N LEU A 166 -1.55 -7.18 -3.72
CA LEU A 166 -0.78 -6.04 -3.20
C LEU A 166 -0.65 -6.10 -1.68
N VAL A 167 -1.67 -6.60 -0.96
CA VAL A 167 -1.54 -6.80 0.49
C VAL A 167 -0.50 -7.89 0.76
N PHE A 168 -0.59 -9.02 0.06
CA PHE A 168 0.35 -10.14 0.22
C PHE A 168 1.79 -9.75 -0.09
N VAL A 169 2.01 -8.99 -1.16
CA VAL A 169 3.35 -8.64 -1.63
C VAL A 169 3.90 -7.42 -0.89
N GLU A 170 3.16 -6.30 -0.82
CA GLU A 170 3.71 -5.07 -0.24
C GLU A 170 3.73 -5.05 1.29
N ILE A 171 2.82 -5.79 1.93
CA ILE A 171 2.78 -5.89 3.39
C ILE A 171 3.32 -7.23 3.88
N GLY A 172 2.97 -8.33 3.19
CA GLY A 172 3.47 -9.65 3.54
C GLY A 172 4.96 -9.79 3.24
N ILE A 173 5.41 -9.54 2.01
CA ILE A 173 6.83 -9.64 1.66
C ILE A 173 7.59 -8.38 2.09
N ALA A 174 7.26 -7.24 1.46
CA ALA A 174 8.05 -6.02 1.58
C ALA A 174 7.87 -5.26 2.90
N GLY A 175 6.82 -5.56 3.70
CA GLY A 175 6.62 -4.99 5.04
C GLY A 175 6.60 -3.46 5.09
N GLN A 176 5.82 -2.82 4.21
CA GLN A 176 5.92 -1.38 3.99
C GLN A 176 4.97 -0.51 4.83
N LEU A 177 5.47 0.65 5.27
CA LEU A 177 4.74 1.58 6.14
C LEU A 177 3.65 2.38 5.42
N ASP A 178 3.57 2.30 4.10
CA ASP A 178 2.56 2.97 3.26
C ASP A 178 1.12 2.76 3.76
N VAL A 179 0.84 1.57 4.31
CA VAL A 179 -0.48 1.22 4.86
C VAL A 179 -0.86 2.05 6.09
N LEU A 180 0.10 2.62 6.83
CA LEU A 180 -0.15 3.37 8.07
C LEU A 180 -0.88 4.69 7.82
N GLY A 181 -0.67 5.34 6.67
CA GLY A 181 -1.36 6.58 6.28
C GLY A 181 -2.75 6.35 5.65
N MET A 182 -3.03 5.13 5.18
CA MET A 182 -4.28 4.81 4.49
C MET A 182 -5.55 4.99 5.33
N PRO A 183 -5.60 4.64 6.63
CA PRO A 183 -6.76 4.91 7.47
C PRO A 183 -7.22 6.36 7.41
N PHE A 184 -6.29 7.31 7.42
CA PHE A 184 -6.60 8.74 7.36
C PHE A 184 -7.13 9.15 5.98
N THR A 185 -6.56 8.61 4.91
CA THR A 185 -7.09 8.83 3.54
C THR A 185 -8.53 8.34 3.44
N LEU A 186 -8.82 7.13 3.93
CA LEU A 186 -10.17 6.56 3.91
C LEU A 186 -11.14 7.30 4.83
N LEU A 187 -10.72 7.75 6.01
CA LEU A 187 -11.53 8.63 6.85
C LEU A 187 -11.86 9.94 6.13
N ALA A 188 -10.92 10.52 5.40
CA ALA A 188 -11.17 11.71 4.61
C ALA A 188 -12.23 11.46 3.52
N ILE A 189 -12.16 10.35 2.79
CA ILE A 189 -13.19 9.93 1.82
C ILE A 189 -14.55 9.70 2.49
N PHE A 190 -14.57 9.04 3.66
CA PHE A 190 -15.79 8.84 4.44
C PHE A 190 -16.45 10.17 4.79
N PHE A 191 -15.67 11.16 5.24
CA PHE A 191 -16.20 12.49 5.58
C PHE A 191 -16.50 13.36 4.37
N PHE A 192 -15.82 13.17 3.24
CA PHE A 192 -16.18 13.76 1.94
C PHE A 192 -17.60 13.36 1.55
N GLN A 193 -17.88 12.06 1.57
CA GLN A 193 -19.20 11.50 1.26
C GLN A 193 -20.28 11.94 2.26
N LYS A 194 -19.91 12.15 3.54
CA LYS A 194 -20.80 12.75 4.55
C LYS A 194 -20.96 14.28 4.41
N LYS A 195 -20.32 14.91 3.41
CA LYS A 195 -20.31 16.37 3.21
C LYS A 195 -19.77 17.16 4.41
N GLN A 196 -18.88 16.55 5.22
CA GLN A 196 -18.27 17.15 6.41
C GLN A 196 -16.89 17.73 6.07
N ARG A 197 -16.88 18.94 5.50
CA ARG A 197 -15.67 19.56 4.94
C ARG A 197 -14.50 19.67 5.92
N TRP A 198 -14.74 20.12 7.16
CA TRP A 198 -13.66 20.27 8.15
C TRP A 198 -12.92 18.95 8.42
N ARG A 199 -13.68 17.85 8.61
CA ARG A 199 -13.08 16.53 8.85
C ARG A 199 -12.41 15.98 7.60
N PHE A 200 -12.99 16.20 6.42
CA PHE A 200 -12.34 15.90 5.14
C PHE A 200 -10.95 16.55 5.04
N LEU A 201 -10.84 17.86 5.34
CA LEU A 201 -9.55 18.57 5.33
C LEU A 201 -8.59 18.06 6.41
N LEU A 202 -9.07 17.88 7.64
CA LEU A 202 -8.26 17.38 8.76
C LEU A 202 -7.64 16.03 8.45
N PHE A 203 -8.44 15.07 7.98
CA PHE A 203 -7.96 13.72 7.72
C PHE A 203 -7.08 13.64 6.47
N PHE A 204 -7.32 14.45 5.43
CA PHE A 204 -6.33 14.59 4.35
C PHE A 204 -5.05 15.23 4.85
N SER A 205 -5.11 16.18 5.79
CA SER A 205 -3.90 16.79 6.33
C SER A 205 -3.03 15.80 7.09
N ILE A 206 -3.65 14.95 7.91
CA ILE A 206 -2.95 13.85 8.58
C ILE A 206 -2.44 12.82 7.57
N ALA A 207 -3.22 12.47 6.54
CA ALA A 207 -2.78 11.49 5.55
C ALA A 207 -1.56 11.97 4.75
N VAL A 208 -1.56 13.25 4.33
CA VAL A 208 -0.47 13.86 3.55
C VAL A 208 0.84 13.93 4.33
N SER A 209 0.77 14.05 5.66
CA SER A 209 1.98 14.02 6.50
C SER A 209 2.58 12.63 6.69
N PHE A 210 1.88 11.57 6.31
CA PHE A 210 2.47 10.22 6.23
C PHE A 210 3.11 9.99 4.87
N LYS A 211 2.42 10.42 3.82
CA LYS A 211 2.88 10.31 2.43
C LYS A 211 2.11 11.27 1.56
N GLN A 212 2.71 11.80 0.50
CA GLN A 212 2.06 12.82 -0.34
C GLN A 212 0.99 12.28 -1.29
N PHE A 213 0.90 10.96 -1.55
CA PHE A 213 -0.07 10.40 -2.49
C PHE A 213 -1.56 10.75 -2.27
N PRO A 214 -2.07 10.85 -1.03
CA PRO A 214 -3.45 11.29 -0.76
C PRO A 214 -3.77 12.66 -1.38
N LEU A 215 -2.77 13.52 -1.61
CA LEU A 215 -2.95 14.81 -2.28
C LEU A 215 -3.55 14.66 -3.68
N PHE A 216 -3.17 13.61 -4.43
CA PHE A 216 -3.66 13.35 -5.78
C PHE A 216 -5.11 12.85 -5.82
N ILE A 217 -5.66 12.46 -4.67
CA ILE A 217 -7.10 12.20 -4.50
C ILE A 217 -7.79 13.48 -4.02
N PHE A 218 -7.20 14.16 -3.04
CA PHE A 218 -7.74 15.39 -2.48
C PHE A 218 -7.99 16.45 -3.56
N LEU A 219 -7.00 16.77 -4.39
CA LEU A 219 -7.05 17.86 -5.38
C LEU A 219 -8.22 17.69 -6.38
N PRO A 220 -8.38 16.55 -7.07
CA PRO A 220 -9.57 16.29 -7.88
C PRO A 220 -10.89 16.39 -7.11
N LEU A 221 -10.96 15.80 -5.91
CA LEU A 221 -12.22 15.78 -5.13
C LEU A 221 -12.63 17.17 -4.64
N ILE A 222 -11.69 18.00 -4.17
CA ILE A 222 -12.02 19.37 -3.75
C ILE A 222 -12.43 20.22 -4.94
N MET A 223 -11.75 20.09 -6.09
CA MET A 223 -12.12 20.78 -7.32
C MET A 223 -13.46 20.30 -7.89
N LEU A 224 -13.88 19.07 -7.59
CA LEU A 224 -15.19 18.56 -7.97
C LEU A 224 -16.32 19.32 -7.27
N ILE A 225 -16.17 19.63 -5.98
CA ILE A 225 -17.23 20.22 -5.14
C ILE A 225 -17.08 21.73 -4.90
N GLU A 226 -15.88 22.29 -5.02
CA GLU A 226 -15.58 23.70 -4.83
C GLU A 226 -15.06 24.30 -6.14
N LYS A 227 -15.59 25.47 -6.50
CA LYS A 227 -15.24 26.19 -7.75
C LYS A 227 -14.59 27.54 -7.47
N ASN A 228 -14.66 28.03 -6.24
CA ASN A 228 -13.96 29.25 -5.86
C ASN A 228 -12.46 28.94 -5.68
N VAL A 229 -11.65 29.49 -6.59
CA VAL A 229 -10.19 29.26 -6.61
C VAL A 229 -9.52 29.61 -5.29
N LEU A 230 -9.91 30.71 -4.64
CA LEU A 230 -9.33 31.11 -3.34
C LEU A 230 -9.64 30.09 -2.24
N LYS A 231 -10.85 29.53 -2.22
CA LYS A 231 -11.20 28.46 -1.27
C LYS A 231 -10.44 27.17 -1.55
N ILE A 232 -10.23 26.81 -2.82
CA ILE A 232 -9.42 25.65 -3.20
C ILE A 232 -7.98 25.83 -2.73
N VAL A 233 -7.38 26.99 -2.98
CA VAL A 233 -6.01 27.33 -2.55
C VAL A 233 -5.90 27.27 -1.03
N ARG A 234 -6.81 27.94 -0.30
CA ARG A 234 -6.86 27.90 1.17
C ARG A 234 -6.93 26.47 1.71
N ASP A 235 -7.82 25.65 1.15
CA ASP A 235 -8.01 24.28 1.61
C ASP A 235 -6.83 23.38 1.27
N THR A 236 -6.17 23.62 0.13
CA THR A 236 -4.93 22.93 -0.23
C THR A 236 -3.81 23.28 0.75
N ILE A 237 -3.66 24.56 1.12
CA ILE A 237 -2.73 24.99 2.16
C ILE A 237 -3.07 24.33 3.50
N ALA A 238 -4.35 24.26 3.87
CA ALA A 238 -4.80 23.63 5.11
C ALA A 238 -4.44 22.13 5.16
N VAL A 239 -4.44 21.42 4.03
CA VAL A 239 -4.01 20.02 3.97
C VAL A 239 -2.51 19.86 4.27
N PHE A 240 -1.66 20.84 3.98
CA PHE A 240 -0.24 20.78 4.36
C PHE A 240 0.03 21.16 5.83
N ALA A 241 -0.98 21.56 6.61
CA ALA A 241 -0.79 22.07 7.96
C ALA A 241 -0.07 21.08 8.89
N VAL A 242 -0.52 19.81 8.96
CA VAL A 242 0.12 18.81 9.83
C VAL A 242 1.57 18.56 9.42
N THR A 243 1.86 18.42 8.13
CA THR A 243 3.24 18.26 7.64
C THR A 243 4.14 19.39 8.13
N VAL A 244 3.75 20.65 7.89
CA VAL A 244 4.53 21.83 8.28
C VAL A 244 4.67 21.91 9.80
N LEU A 245 3.56 21.84 10.54
CA LEU A 245 3.55 21.97 12.00
C LEU A 245 4.37 20.87 12.68
N SER A 246 4.31 19.65 12.16
CA SER A 246 5.08 18.53 12.69
C SER A 246 6.58 18.70 12.47
N GLY A 247 7.02 19.46 11.47
CA GLY A 247 8.43 19.73 11.20
C GLY A 247 9.03 20.90 12.00
N LEU A 248 8.20 21.80 12.55
CA LEU A 248 8.68 23.01 13.26
C LEU A 248 9.57 22.75 14.49
N PRO A 249 9.37 21.70 15.30
CA PRO A 249 10.16 21.48 16.51
C PRO A 249 11.62 21.07 16.25
N PHE A 250 11.98 20.74 15.01
CA PHE A 250 13.28 20.16 14.68
C PHE A 250 14.31 21.23 14.27
N PRO A 251 15.58 21.10 14.70
CA PRO A 251 16.67 21.95 14.25
C PRO A 251 16.75 22.02 12.72
N ARG A 252 17.16 23.17 12.20
CA ARG A 252 17.35 23.39 10.75
C ARG A 252 18.83 23.49 10.42
N GLY A 253 19.18 23.16 9.18
CA GLY A 253 20.55 23.28 8.68
C GLY A 253 21.52 22.25 9.25
N THR A 254 21.01 21.19 9.87
CA THR A 254 21.79 20.05 10.34
C THR A 254 22.02 19.04 9.22
N GLU A 255 22.98 18.13 9.41
CA GLU A 255 23.32 17.10 8.43
C GLU A 255 22.13 16.19 8.14
N ALA A 256 21.40 15.72 9.15
CA ALA A 256 20.27 14.82 8.93
C ALA A 256 19.14 15.50 8.13
N MET A 257 18.92 16.80 8.34
CA MET A 257 17.93 17.57 7.58
C MET A 257 18.38 17.79 6.13
N GLN A 258 19.67 17.97 5.87
CA GLN A 258 20.21 18.06 4.50
C GLN A 258 20.01 16.74 3.76
N VAL A 259 20.37 15.61 4.37
CA VAL A 259 20.14 14.26 3.81
C VAL A 259 18.66 14.04 3.49
N LYS A 260 17.76 14.41 4.42
CA LYS A 260 16.32 14.32 4.18
C LYS A 260 15.86 15.18 3.00
N ASP A 261 16.38 16.40 2.86
CA ASP A 261 16.04 17.30 1.74
C ASP A 261 16.60 16.78 0.39
N GLU A 262 17.80 16.20 0.37
CA GLU A 262 18.41 15.57 -0.80
C GLU A 262 17.59 14.37 -1.29
N VAL A 263 17.24 13.45 -0.37
CA VAL A 263 16.40 12.30 -0.69
C VAL A 263 15.03 12.73 -1.22
N ARG A 264 14.43 13.78 -0.63
CA ARG A 264 13.19 14.37 -1.16
C ARG A 264 13.39 14.95 -2.57
N GLY A 265 14.54 15.56 -2.84
CA GLY A 265 14.93 16.04 -4.16
C GLY A 265 14.94 14.92 -5.20
N HIS A 266 15.61 13.81 -4.90
CA HIS A 266 15.64 12.63 -5.78
C HIS A 266 14.25 12.05 -6.05
N PHE A 267 13.39 11.97 -5.03
CA PHE A 267 12.00 11.55 -5.25
C PHE A 267 11.23 12.51 -6.15
N MET A 268 11.46 13.83 -6.04
CA MET A 268 10.84 14.81 -6.93
C MET A 268 11.34 14.66 -8.38
N GLU A 269 12.62 14.39 -8.57
CA GLU A 269 13.21 14.13 -9.89
C GLU A 269 12.60 12.88 -10.54
N ALA A 270 12.52 11.77 -9.82
CA ALA A 270 11.88 10.54 -10.29
C ALA A 270 10.40 10.77 -10.62
N PHE A 271 9.69 11.50 -9.75
CA PHE A 271 8.28 11.86 -9.92
C PHE A 271 8.02 12.68 -11.19
N LEU A 272 8.94 13.58 -11.56
CA LEU A 272 8.85 14.39 -12.79
C LEU A 272 9.65 13.80 -13.97
N GLY A 273 10.22 12.61 -13.81
CA GLY A 273 11.19 12.01 -14.72
C GLY A 273 10.59 11.47 -16.01
N VAL A 274 9.39 10.89 -15.94
CA VAL A 274 8.68 10.39 -17.13
C VAL A 274 8.01 11.56 -17.86
N LYS A 275 8.47 11.82 -19.08
CA LYS A 275 8.09 13.01 -19.86
C LYS A 275 7.56 12.65 -21.25
N ALA A 276 6.57 13.41 -21.71
CA ALA A 276 6.10 13.37 -23.09
C ALA A 276 6.80 14.46 -23.91
N PRO A 277 7.26 14.16 -25.14
CA PRO A 277 7.78 15.18 -26.04
C PRO A 277 6.63 16.05 -26.55
N LEU A 278 6.64 17.33 -26.22
CA LEU A 278 5.70 18.35 -26.70
C LEU A 278 6.49 19.52 -27.33
N TYR A 279 5.80 20.52 -27.87
CA TYR A 279 6.40 21.62 -28.64
C TYR A 279 7.68 22.18 -28.00
N ASN A 280 8.83 21.89 -28.62
CA ASN A 280 10.19 22.29 -28.20
C ASN A 280 10.53 21.99 -26.72
N SER A 281 9.85 21.05 -26.06
CA SER A 281 10.07 20.75 -24.64
C SER A 281 9.62 19.33 -24.25
N ALA A 282 10.03 18.88 -23.07
CA ALA A 282 9.60 17.62 -22.47
C ALA A 282 8.77 17.92 -21.23
N VAL A 283 7.50 17.52 -21.23
CA VAL A 283 6.56 17.84 -20.14
C VAL A 283 6.31 16.60 -19.30
N PRO A 284 6.40 16.67 -17.96
CA PRO A 284 6.11 15.54 -17.08
C PRO A 284 4.72 14.96 -17.32
N VAL A 285 4.65 13.67 -17.60
CA VAL A 285 3.39 12.97 -17.92
C VAL A 285 2.40 13.06 -16.77
N ILE A 286 2.90 12.94 -15.54
CA ILE A 286 2.09 13.05 -14.33
C ILE A 286 1.35 14.38 -14.23
N VAL A 287 2.01 15.50 -14.58
CA VAL A 287 1.42 16.83 -14.54
C VAL A 287 0.29 16.93 -15.55
N LEU A 288 0.48 16.39 -16.76
CA LEU A 288 -0.56 16.37 -17.79
C LEU A 288 -1.78 15.55 -17.37
N LEU A 289 -1.56 14.34 -16.87
CA LEU A 289 -2.66 13.42 -16.56
C LEU A 289 -3.42 13.83 -15.29
N ILE A 290 -2.74 14.09 -14.18
CA ILE A 290 -3.38 14.55 -12.94
C ILE A 290 -3.97 15.96 -13.13
N GLY A 291 -3.24 16.85 -13.81
CA GLY A 291 -3.74 18.18 -14.15
C GLY A 291 -5.02 18.11 -14.98
N GLY A 292 -5.07 17.21 -15.97
CA GLY A 292 -6.26 16.93 -16.76
C GLY A 292 -7.45 16.46 -15.91
N ILE A 293 -7.23 15.54 -14.96
CA ILE A 293 -8.27 15.09 -14.02
C ILE A 293 -8.78 16.26 -13.17
N CYS A 294 -7.86 17.09 -12.63
CA CYS A 294 -8.18 18.26 -11.83
C CYS A 294 -9.03 19.29 -12.61
N VAL A 295 -8.61 19.65 -13.83
CA VAL A 295 -9.35 20.57 -14.71
C VAL A 295 -10.72 20.00 -15.04
N TRP A 296 -10.80 18.71 -15.37
CA TRP A 296 -12.06 18.05 -15.66
C TRP A 296 -13.01 18.07 -14.44
N CYS A 297 -12.50 17.78 -13.24
CA CYS A 297 -13.27 17.86 -11.99
C CYS A 297 -13.74 19.29 -11.71
N TYR A 298 -12.87 20.29 -11.92
CA TYR A 298 -13.21 21.70 -11.77
C TYR A 298 -14.34 22.12 -12.71
N LEU A 299 -14.33 21.69 -13.97
CA LEU A 299 -15.38 22.03 -14.93
C LEU A 299 -16.69 21.24 -14.71
N ARG A 300 -16.63 20.09 -14.03
CA ARG A 300 -17.81 19.25 -13.77
C ARG A 300 -18.76 19.90 -12.76
N LYS A 301 -20.03 20.00 -13.14
CA LYS A 301 -21.15 20.34 -12.23
C LYS A 301 -21.85 19.05 -11.82
N ILE A 302 -21.90 18.80 -10.51
CA ILE A 302 -22.62 17.67 -9.92
C ILE A 302 -24.12 17.98 -9.93
N LYS A 303 -24.91 17.04 -10.45
CA LYS A 303 -26.36 17.16 -10.61
C LYS A 303 -27.11 16.70 -9.36
N ASP A 304 -26.66 15.60 -8.77
CA ASP A 304 -27.33 14.97 -7.64
C ASP A 304 -26.35 14.19 -6.75
N ASP A 305 -26.86 13.73 -5.60
CA ASP A 305 -26.06 13.01 -4.60
C ASP A 305 -25.56 11.66 -5.11
N LYS A 306 -26.31 11.00 -5.99
CA LYS A 306 -25.90 9.72 -6.58
C LYS A 306 -24.70 9.91 -7.52
N GLU A 307 -24.68 10.98 -8.29
CA GLU A 307 -23.53 11.35 -9.12
C GLU A 307 -22.31 11.65 -8.24
N LEU A 308 -22.49 12.37 -7.13
CA LEU A 308 -21.40 12.63 -6.16
C LEU A 308 -20.86 11.32 -5.56
N GLU A 309 -21.73 10.39 -5.16
CA GLU A 309 -21.33 9.07 -4.66
C GLU A 309 -20.46 8.34 -5.69
N GLN A 310 -20.90 8.30 -6.94
CA GLN A 310 -20.18 7.65 -8.03
C GLN A 310 -18.79 8.25 -8.25
N TYR A 311 -18.67 9.58 -8.26
CA TYR A 311 -17.37 10.23 -8.36
C TYR A 311 -16.49 10.03 -7.14
N SER A 312 -17.08 9.93 -5.94
CA SER A 312 -16.32 9.63 -4.71
C SER A 312 -15.66 8.24 -4.72
N VAL A 313 -16.13 7.33 -5.58
CA VAL A 313 -15.55 6.00 -5.79
C VAL A 313 -14.60 6.01 -6.99
N PHE A 314 -15.03 6.60 -8.10
CA PHE A 314 -14.29 6.58 -9.36
C PHE A 314 -13.00 7.41 -9.34
N ILE A 315 -13.06 8.63 -8.79
CA ILE A 315 -11.92 9.55 -8.81
C ILE A 315 -10.72 9.00 -8.01
N PRO A 316 -10.88 8.45 -6.79
CA PRO A 316 -9.74 7.86 -6.09
C PRO A 316 -9.03 6.74 -6.86
N VAL A 317 -9.80 5.86 -7.54
CA VAL A 317 -9.22 4.81 -8.40
C VAL A 317 -8.49 5.44 -9.58
N LEU A 318 -9.13 6.37 -10.29
CA LEU A 318 -8.54 7.03 -11.45
C LEU A 318 -7.26 7.78 -11.09
N SER A 319 -7.28 8.54 -9.99
CA SER A 319 -6.12 9.29 -9.50
C SER A 319 -4.96 8.37 -9.15
N MET A 320 -5.19 7.31 -8.37
CA MET A 320 -4.13 6.38 -7.99
C MET A 320 -3.60 5.59 -9.18
N PHE A 321 -4.49 5.13 -10.06
CA PHE A 321 -4.08 4.44 -11.29
C PHE A 321 -3.22 5.32 -12.18
N VAL A 322 -3.68 6.55 -12.47
CA VAL A 322 -2.93 7.50 -13.29
C VAL A 322 -1.60 7.87 -12.66
N LEU A 323 -1.58 8.09 -11.35
CA LEU A 323 -0.36 8.34 -10.59
C LEU A 323 0.68 7.24 -10.86
N PHE A 324 0.35 5.98 -10.60
CA PHE A 324 1.32 4.88 -10.69
C PHE A 324 1.72 4.45 -12.10
N ILE A 325 1.05 4.92 -13.15
CA ILE A 325 1.49 4.69 -14.54
C ILE A 325 2.30 5.86 -15.12
N SER A 326 2.44 6.96 -14.36
CA SER A 326 2.92 8.24 -14.89
C SER A 326 4.32 8.65 -14.43
N PHE A 327 4.96 7.85 -13.58
CA PHE A 327 6.33 8.05 -13.14
C PHE A 327 6.96 6.71 -12.72
N ASP A 328 8.30 6.68 -12.59
CA ASP A 328 9.01 5.51 -12.10
C ASP A 328 8.88 5.40 -10.59
N SER A 329 8.01 4.49 -10.13
CA SER A 329 7.57 4.40 -8.74
C SER A 329 8.15 3.16 -8.06
N ASN A 330 8.50 3.27 -6.78
CA ASN A 330 8.86 2.09 -6.00
C ASN A 330 7.72 1.06 -6.03
N PRO A 331 8.06 -0.24 -6.15
CA PRO A 331 7.09 -1.28 -6.50
C PRO A 331 5.99 -1.43 -5.44
N TYR A 332 6.31 -1.11 -4.19
CA TYR A 332 5.40 -1.23 -3.06
C TYR A 332 4.41 -0.10 -2.87
N TRP A 333 4.48 0.97 -3.66
CA TRP A 333 3.53 2.10 -3.55
C TRP A 333 2.15 1.78 -4.15
N PHE A 334 2.06 0.79 -5.03
CA PHE A 334 0.82 0.41 -5.70
C PHE A 334 -0.29 -0.05 -4.73
N ILE A 335 0.05 -0.44 -3.50
CA ILE A 335 -0.93 -0.77 -2.45
C ILE A 335 -1.99 0.31 -2.23
N HIS A 336 -1.68 1.58 -2.50
CA HIS A 336 -2.64 2.68 -2.40
C HIS A 336 -3.84 2.55 -3.37
N LEU A 337 -3.72 1.76 -4.44
CA LEU A 337 -4.82 1.48 -5.38
C LEU A 337 -5.81 0.44 -4.82
N ALA A 338 -5.33 -0.52 -4.02
CA ALA A 338 -6.11 -1.67 -3.54
C ALA A 338 -7.44 -1.32 -2.83
N PRO A 339 -7.50 -0.39 -1.85
CA PRO A 339 -8.75 -0.11 -1.15
C PRO A 339 -9.82 0.45 -2.08
N PHE A 340 -9.44 1.30 -3.03
CA PHE A 340 -10.37 1.94 -3.95
C PHE A 340 -10.87 0.97 -5.01
N MET A 341 -10.03 0.04 -5.49
CA MET A 341 -10.44 -1.04 -6.38
C MET A 341 -11.48 -1.95 -5.72
N ALA A 342 -11.29 -2.30 -4.45
CA ALA A 342 -12.26 -3.11 -3.70
C ALA A 342 -13.63 -2.41 -3.60
N ILE A 343 -13.64 -1.10 -3.32
CA ILE A 343 -14.87 -0.30 -3.26
C ILE A 343 -15.52 -0.20 -4.65
N LEU A 344 -14.75 0.04 -5.72
CA LEU A 344 -15.24 0.14 -7.09
C LEU A 344 -15.95 -1.13 -7.54
N MET A 345 -15.32 -2.29 -7.30
CA MET A 345 -15.87 -3.60 -7.69
C MET A 345 -17.23 -3.86 -7.06
N VAL A 346 -17.39 -3.58 -5.76
CA VAL A 346 -18.67 -3.81 -5.07
C VAL A 346 -19.71 -2.74 -5.34
N TYR A 347 -19.28 -1.49 -5.60
CA TYR A 347 -20.22 -0.42 -5.92
C TYR A 347 -20.84 -0.65 -7.30
N ASN A 348 -20.05 -1.10 -8.27
CA ASN A 348 -20.52 -1.50 -9.60
C ASN A 348 -20.80 -3.01 -9.70
N SER A 349 -21.47 -3.57 -8.69
CA SER A 349 -21.63 -5.02 -8.58
C SER A 349 -22.40 -5.67 -9.73
N SER A 350 -23.22 -4.92 -10.48
CA SER A 350 -23.85 -5.44 -11.71
C SER A 350 -22.87 -5.95 -12.77
N ARG A 351 -21.60 -5.52 -12.70
CA ARG A 351 -20.50 -5.95 -13.59
C ARG A 351 -19.38 -6.65 -12.81
N PHE A 352 -19.64 -7.11 -11.58
CA PHE A 352 -18.64 -7.64 -10.67
C PHE A 352 -17.74 -8.71 -11.29
N SER A 353 -18.30 -9.69 -12.01
CA SER A 353 -17.53 -10.78 -12.62
C SER A 353 -16.50 -10.29 -13.64
N GLN A 354 -16.81 -9.23 -14.38
CA GLN A 354 -15.86 -8.61 -15.32
C GLN A 354 -14.80 -7.83 -14.57
N LEU A 355 -15.22 -7.05 -13.56
CA LEU A 355 -14.31 -6.21 -12.79
C LEU A 355 -13.30 -7.05 -12.01
N ILE A 356 -13.73 -8.13 -11.35
CA ILE A 356 -12.82 -9.01 -10.60
C ILE A 356 -11.88 -9.78 -11.53
N LEU A 357 -12.33 -10.16 -12.73
CA LEU A 357 -11.46 -10.79 -13.73
C LEU A 357 -10.34 -9.84 -14.16
N PHE A 358 -10.69 -8.63 -14.61
CA PHE A 358 -9.71 -7.64 -15.02
C PHE A 358 -8.82 -7.21 -13.85
N GLU A 359 -9.37 -6.99 -12.66
CA GLU A 359 -8.57 -6.66 -11.49
C GLU A 359 -7.59 -7.78 -11.14
N THR A 360 -8.03 -9.04 -11.12
CA THR A 360 -7.15 -10.17 -10.80
C THR A 360 -6.02 -10.29 -11.84
N VAL A 361 -6.35 -10.32 -13.13
CA VAL A 361 -5.34 -10.43 -14.19
C VAL A 361 -4.40 -9.23 -14.17
N GLY A 362 -4.94 -8.01 -14.06
CA GLY A 362 -4.15 -6.79 -14.02
C GLY A 362 -3.18 -6.76 -12.85
N MET A 363 -3.62 -7.16 -11.65
CA MET A 363 -2.76 -7.19 -10.47
C MET A 363 -1.72 -8.31 -10.54
N LEU A 364 -2.03 -9.49 -11.10
CA LEU A 364 -1.02 -10.52 -11.35
C LEU A 364 0.05 -10.03 -12.34
N CYS A 365 -0.37 -9.37 -13.42
CA CYS A 365 0.55 -8.75 -14.36
C CYS A 365 1.43 -7.68 -13.67
N LEU A 366 0.86 -6.86 -12.79
CA LEU A 366 1.65 -5.91 -12.00
C LEU A 366 2.72 -6.62 -11.17
N ILE A 367 2.38 -7.66 -10.42
CA ILE A 367 3.37 -8.37 -9.59
C ILE A 367 4.46 -9.04 -10.42
N LEU A 368 4.11 -9.65 -11.56
CA LEU A 368 5.10 -10.20 -12.49
C LEU A 368 6.03 -9.11 -13.05
N ASN A 369 5.48 -7.94 -13.39
CA ASN A 369 6.28 -6.78 -13.74
C ASN A 369 7.23 -6.38 -12.60
N GLN A 370 6.75 -6.33 -11.35
CA GLN A 370 7.58 -5.94 -10.21
C GLN A 370 8.65 -6.98 -9.88
N PHE A 371 8.39 -8.27 -10.06
CA PHE A 371 9.43 -9.30 -9.94
C PHE A 371 10.49 -9.14 -11.01
N GLY A 372 10.12 -8.89 -12.28
CA GLY A 372 11.10 -8.69 -13.35
C GLY A 372 11.92 -7.41 -13.23
N ALA A 373 11.28 -6.28 -12.89
CA ALA A 373 11.91 -4.96 -12.88
C ALA A 373 12.52 -4.58 -11.52
N ASN A 374 11.94 -5.06 -10.43
CA ASN A 374 12.26 -4.65 -9.06
C ASN A 374 12.46 -5.87 -8.13
N TYR A 375 13.08 -6.94 -8.64
CA TYR A 375 13.31 -8.18 -7.90
C TYR A 375 13.95 -7.96 -6.53
N TRP A 376 14.83 -6.96 -6.41
CA TRP A 376 15.59 -6.62 -5.19
C TRP A 376 14.72 -6.41 -3.94
N VAL A 377 13.46 -5.98 -4.08
CA VAL A 377 12.50 -5.87 -2.96
C VAL A 377 11.99 -7.24 -2.50
N TYR A 378 11.85 -8.16 -3.44
CA TYR A 378 11.20 -9.46 -3.26
C TYR A 378 12.18 -10.62 -3.26
N GLU A 379 13.47 -10.32 -3.08
CA GLU A 379 14.54 -11.30 -3.16
C GLU A 379 14.43 -12.39 -2.10
N SER A 380 14.73 -13.62 -2.51
CA SER A 380 14.62 -14.81 -1.64
C SER A 380 15.58 -14.77 -0.44
N TYR A 381 16.68 -14.01 -0.54
CA TYR A 381 17.64 -13.87 0.57
C TYR A 381 17.06 -13.07 1.74
N TRP A 382 15.96 -12.33 1.55
CA TRP A 382 15.22 -11.69 2.65
C TRP A 382 14.58 -12.70 3.61
N ALA A 383 14.62 -14.00 3.31
CA ALA A 383 14.26 -15.05 4.25
C ALA A 383 15.31 -15.35 5.32
N LYS A 384 16.53 -14.79 5.20
CA LYS A 384 17.59 -14.94 6.20
C LYS A 384 17.12 -14.45 7.59
N GLY A 385 17.33 -15.26 8.61
CA GLY A 385 16.91 -15.00 9.98
C GLY A 385 15.41 -15.12 10.25
N MET A 386 14.60 -15.36 9.21
CA MET A 386 13.14 -15.47 9.27
C MET A 386 12.69 -16.93 9.37
N LEU A 387 11.38 -17.19 9.26
CA LEU A 387 10.80 -18.49 9.60
C LEU A 387 11.37 -19.65 8.78
N LEU A 388 11.56 -19.49 7.46
CA LEU A 388 12.07 -20.59 6.63
C LEU A 388 13.51 -20.95 6.96
N ASP A 389 14.38 -19.95 7.14
CA ASP A 389 15.76 -20.15 7.58
C ASP A 389 15.82 -20.87 8.93
N LYS A 390 14.99 -20.45 9.90
CA LYS A 390 14.91 -21.12 11.21
C LYS A 390 14.42 -22.57 11.15
N LEU A 391 13.60 -22.93 10.16
CA LEU A 391 13.03 -24.26 10.02
C LEU A 391 13.90 -25.21 9.19
N LEU A 392 14.56 -24.70 8.15
CA LEU A 392 15.26 -25.51 7.14
C LEU A 392 16.77 -25.29 7.13
N GLY A 393 17.25 -24.21 7.77
CA GLY A 393 18.59 -23.66 7.59
C GLY A 393 18.64 -22.69 6.41
N TYR A 394 19.75 -21.95 6.30
CA TYR A 394 20.03 -21.13 5.14
C TYR A 394 20.70 -21.99 4.06
N PRO A 395 20.19 -22.02 2.82
CA PRO A 395 20.73 -22.89 1.78
C PRO A 395 22.12 -22.41 1.33
N GLU A 396 23.03 -23.35 1.04
CA GLU A 396 24.37 -23.03 0.52
C GLU A 396 24.30 -22.35 -0.86
N ASN A 397 23.42 -22.85 -1.74
CA ASN A 397 23.21 -22.34 -3.08
C ASN A 397 21.78 -21.80 -3.23
N LEU A 398 21.55 -20.58 -2.72
CA LEU A 398 20.25 -19.93 -2.83
C LEU A 398 19.92 -19.57 -4.29
N ILE A 399 18.76 -20.03 -4.76
CA ILE A 399 18.15 -19.61 -6.01
C ILE A 399 17.46 -18.26 -5.76
N THR A 400 18.10 -17.19 -6.23
CA THR A 400 17.59 -15.82 -6.09
C THR A 400 16.40 -15.55 -7.01
N LEU A 401 15.61 -14.53 -6.66
CA LEU A 401 14.52 -14.08 -7.53
C LEU A 401 15.09 -13.52 -8.84
N GLU A 402 16.23 -12.83 -8.79
CA GLU A 402 16.99 -12.40 -9.97
C GLU A 402 17.29 -13.58 -10.92
N ARG A 403 17.87 -14.67 -10.41
CA ARG A 403 18.18 -15.86 -11.21
C ARG A 403 16.92 -16.50 -11.79
N PHE A 404 15.85 -16.56 -11.00
CA PHE A 404 14.56 -17.04 -11.47
C PHE A 404 14.02 -16.18 -12.61
N CYS A 405 14.08 -14.86 -12.49
CA CYS A 405 13.62 -13.93 -13.52
C CYS A 405 14.42 -14.11 -14.81
N ALA A 406 15.76 -14.15 -14.74
CA ALA A 406 16.61 -14.38 -15.90
C ALA A 406 16.33 -15.73 -16.59
N SER A 407 16.13 -16.80 -15.81
CA SER A 407 15.82 -18.13 -16.38
C SER A 407 14.44 -18.24 -17.04
N THR A 408 13.51 -17.35 -16.66
CA THR A 408 12.14 -17.31 -17.19
C THR A 408 11.94 -16.15 -18.19
N ASN A 409 12.98 -15.36 -18.46
CA ASN A 409 12.97 -14.11 -19.23
C ASN A 409 11.98 -13.06 -18.68
N LEU A 410 11.66 -13.10 -17.39
CA LEU A 410 10.72 -12.16 -16.79
C LEU A 410 11.29 -10.72 -16.75
N ASP A 411 12.61 -10.62 -16.63
CA ASP A 411 13.44 -9.41 -16.75
C ASP A 411 13.48 -8.83 -18.18
N GLU A 412 13.20 -9.63 -19.21
CA GLU A 412 13.03 -9.11 -20.58
C GLU A 412 11.59 -8.68 -20.86
N TYR A 413 10.60 -9.39 -20.30
CA TYR A 413 9.18 -9.18 -20.59
C TYR A 413 8.42 -8.34 -19.56
N TYR A 414 9.06 -7.79 -18.53
CA TYR A 414 8.37 -7.02 -17.47
C TYR A 414 7.52 -5.86 -18.02
N GLY A 415 7.93 -5.23 -19.12
CA GLY A 415 7.17 -4.15 -19.77
C GLY A 415 5.84 -4.63 -20.39
N VAL A 416 5.79 -5.86 -20.90
CA VAL A 416 4.56 -6.48 -21.43
C VAL A 416 3.57 -6.73 -20.30
N PHE A 417 4.06 -7.22 -19.16
CA PHE A 417 3.25 -7.39 -17.96
C PHE A 417 2.74 -6.04 -17.44
N PHE A 418 3.56 -4.99 -17.45
CA PHE A 418 3.09 -3.65 -17.09
C PHE A 418 1.96 -3.17 -18.01
N ALA A 419 2.08 -3.36 -19.33
CA ALA A 419 1.00 -3.05 -20.27
C ALA A 419 -0.29 -3.84 -19.97
N GLY A 420 -0.16 -5.11 -19.57
CA GLY A 420 -1.29 -5.92 -19.10
C GLY A 420 -2.01 -5.33 -17.88
N PHE A 421 -1.26 -4.83 -16.89
CA PHE A 421 -1.80 -4.09 -15.75
C PHE A 421 -2.56 -2.83 -16.21
N VAL A 422 -1.94 -2.00 -17.05
CA VAL A 422 -2.53 -0.74 -17.55
C VAL A 422 -3.85 -1.01 -18.28
N LEU A 423 -3.88 -1.98 -19.19
CA LEU A 423 -5.08 -2.33 -19.96
C LEU A 423 -6.20 -2.85 -19.07
N CYS A 424 -5.89 -3.73 -18.11
CA CYS A 424 -6.87 -4.33 -17.24
C CYS A 424 -7.49 -3.34 -16.26
N ILE A 425 -6.69 -2.51 -15.58
CA ILE A 425 -7.22 -1.50 -14.66
C ILE A 425 -7.92 -0.37 -15.44
N GLY A 426 -7.41 -0.02 -16.62
CA GLY A 426 -8.10 0.86 -17.57
C GLY A 426 -9.48 0.33 -17.97
N ALA A 427 -9.62 -0.98 -18.21
CA ALA A 427 -10.91 -1.62 -18.48
C ALA A 427 -11.87 -1.54 -17.28
N CYS A 428 -11.38 -1.76 -16.05
CA CYS A 428 -12.17 -1.58 -14.83
C CYS A 428 -12.74 -0.16 -14.71
N LEU A 429 -11.92 0.86 -15.00
CA LEU A 429 -12.33 2.27 -15.05
C LEU A 429 -13.35 2.51 -16.17
N ALA A 430 -13.10 2.03 -17.40
CA ALA A 430 -14.00 2.23 -18.53
C ALA A 430 -15.40 1.61 -18.30
N ILE A 431 -15.46 0.43 -17.69
CA ILE A 431 -16.72 -0.24 -17.31
C ILE A 431 -17.45 0.53 -16.20
N SER A 432 -16.69 1.21 -15.33
CA SER A 432 -17.19 1.87 -14.12
C SER A 432 -17.26 3.39 -14.24
N ILE A 433 -17.34 3.93 -15.46
CA ILE A 433 -17.55 5.37 -15.67
C ILE A 433 -18.84 5.82 -14.94
N PRO A 434 -18.80 6.92 -14.17
CA PRO A 434 -19.98 7.51 -13.54
C PRO A 434 -21.11 7.76 -14.54
N GLY A 435 -22.33 7.40 -14.16
CA GLY A 435 -23.52 7.28 -15.00
C GLY A 435 -23.81 5.83 -15.44
N LYS A 436 -22.79 4.97 -15.55
CA LYS A 436 -22.94 3.56 -15.95
C LYS A 436 -22.94 2.59 -14.78
N MET A 437 -22.40 2.98 -13.62
CA MET A 437 -22.30 2.12 -12.45
C MET A 437 -23.68 1.78 -11.88
N LYS A 438 -23.92 0.48 -11.65
CA LYS A 438 -25.14 -0.03 -11.04
C LYS A 438 -24.83 -1.08 -9.99
N LYS A 439 -25.52 -0.94 -8.85
CA LYS A 439 -25.54 -1.92 -7.76
C LYS A 439 -26.53 -3.03 -8.11
N SER A 440 -26.21 -4.25 -7.71
CA SER A 440 -27.02 -5.46 -7.89
C SER A 440 -26.89 -6.35 -6.65
N GLU A 441 -28.03 -6.85 -6.18
CA GLU A 441 -28.17 -7.66 -4.96
C GLU A 441 -28.05 -9.18 -5.25
N THR A 442 -28.10 -9.59 -6.52
CA THR A 442 -28.19 -11.00 -6.95
C THR A 442 -26.86 -11.59 -7.42
N VAL A 443 -25.76 -10.86 -7.21
CA VAL A 443 -24.43 -11.20 -7.74
C VAL A 443 -23.82 -12.38 -7.00
N LEU A 444 -23.28 -13.33 -7.76
CA LEU A 444 -22.50 -14.43 -7.21
C LEU A 444 -21.03 -14.01 -7.07
N VAL A 445 -20.57 -13.80 -5.83
CA VAL A 445 -19.23 -13.24 -5.52
C VAL A 445 -18.21 -14.34 -5.21
N ARG A 446 -18.58 -15.28 -4.33
CA ARG A 446 -17.65 -16.21 -3.66
C ARG A 446 -16.71 -16.99 -4.59
N PRO A 447 -17.16 -17.64 -5.69
CA PRO A 447 -16.25 -18.44 -6.53
C PRO A 447 -15.11 -17.62 -7.12
N TYR A 448 -15.41 -16.39 -7.58
CA TYR A 448 -14.42 -15.50 -8.17
C TYR A 448 -13.41 -15.03 -7.11
N VAL A 449 -13.89 -14.72 -5.91
CA VAL A 449 -13.03 -14.27 -4.81
C VAL A 449 -12.11 -15.38 -4.31
N LEU A 450 -12.60 -16.62 -4.22
CA LEU A 450 -11.78 -17.76 -3.80
C LEU A 450 -10.73 -18.12 -4.84
N LEU A 451 -11.07 -18.09 -6.14
CA LEU A 451 -10.09 -18.28 -7.21
C LEU A 451 -9.02 -17.18 -7.16
N ARG A 452 -9.43 -15.92 -7.03
CA ARG A 452 -8.52 -14.77 -6.87
C ARG A 452 -7.60 -14.94 -5.66
N LEU A 453 -8.12 -15.37 -4.51
CA LEU A 453 -7.33 -15.59 -3.30
C LEU A 453 -6.22 -16.64 -3.53
N VAL A 454 -6.54 -17.76 -4.18
CA VAL A 454 -5.56 -18.82 -4.49
C VAL A 454 -4.48 -18.30 -5.43
N LEU A 455 -4.85 -17.58 -6.49
CA LEU A 455 -3.89 -17.01 -7.44
C LEU A 455 -2.98 -15.97 -6.77
N ASN A 456 -3.57 -15.07 -5.98
CA ASN A 456 -2.84 -14.02 -5.26
C ASN A 456 -1.87 -14.61 -4.22
N ALA A 457 -2.29 -15.63 -3.48
CA ALA A 457 -1.40 -16.33 -2.56
C ALA A 457 -0.27 -17.04 -3.32
N GLY A 458 -0.60 -17.79 -4.37
CA GLY A 458 0.38 -18.55 -5.16
C GLY A 458 1.50 -17.70 -5.73
N ILE A 459 1.19 -16.56 -6.36
CA ILE A 459 2.23 -15.67 -6.90
C ILE A 459 3.07 -15.03 -5.80
N SER A 460 2.47 -14.66 -4.66
CA SER A 460 3.20 -14.04 -3.54
C SER A 460 4.15 -15.00 -2.83
N TRP A 461 3.98 -16.31 -3.02
CA TRP A 461 4.82 -17.32 -2.40
C TRP A 461 6.06 -17.65 -3.21
N ILE A 462 6.20 -17.15 -4.43
CA ILE A 462 7.33 -17.46 -5.32
C ILE A 462 8.68 -17.23 -4.62
N PRO A 463 8.98 -16.07 -3.97
CA PRO A 463 10.26 -15.88 -3.30
C PRO A 463 10.56 -16.91 -2.19
N GLY A 464 9.55 -17.20 -1.35
CA GLY A 464 9.69 -18.21 -0.29
C GLY A 464 9.82 -19.63 -0.86
N PHE A 465 9.16 -19.92 -1.97
CA PHE A 465 9.29 -21.20 -2.66
C PHE A 465 10.68 -21.39 -3.26
N LEU A 466 11.28 -20.32 -3.82
CA LEU A 466 12.67 -20.35 -4.29
C LEU A 466 13.65 -20.65 -3.15
N PHE A 467 13.42 -20.09 -1.96
CA PHE A 467 14.20 -20.43 -0.78
C PHE A 467 14.09 -21.92 -0.41
N VAL A 468 12.87 -22.48 -0.41
CA VAL A 468 12.65 -23.90 -0.09
C VAL A 468 13.29 -24.82 -1.13
N ILE A 469 13.10 -24.54 -2.42
CA ILE A 469 13.59 -25.42 -3.49
C ILE A 469 15.12 -25.42 -3.59
N SER A 470 15.79 -24.36 -3.11
CA SER A 470 17.25 -24.27 -3.01
C SER A 470 17.87 -25.33 -2.09
N HIS A 471 17.09 -25.97 -1.22
CA HIS A 471 17.55 -27.10 -0.39
C HIS A 471 17.50 -28.45 -1.13
N VAL A 472 16.76 -28.51 -2.24
CA VAL A 472 16.51 -29.75 -3.00
C VAL A 472 17.30 -29.75 -4.29
N ILE A 473 17.43 -28.59 -4.93
CA ILE A 473 18.09 -28.42 -6.22
C ILE A 473 19.39 -27.65 -5.99
N SER A 474 20.53 -28.29 -6.27
CA SER A 474 21.77 -27.58 -6.57
C SER A 474 21.82 -27.34 -8.08
N LEU A 475 21.70 -26.08 -8.50
CA LEU A 475 21.96 -25.68 -9.89
C LEU A 475 23.44 -25.37 -10.08
#